data_AF-A0A7Y0SQE4-F1
#
_entry.id   AF-A0A7Y0SQE4-F1
#
_cell.length_a   1.000
_cell.length_b   1.000
_cell.length_c   1.000
_cell.angle_alpha   90.00
_cell.angle_beta   90.00
_cell.angle_gamma   90.00
#
_symmetry.space_group_name_H-M   'P 1'
#
loop_
_entity.id
_entity.type
_entity.pdbx_description
1 polymer ?
#
loop_
_entity_poly.entity_id
_entity_poly.type
_entity_poly.pdbx_seq_one_letter_code
_entity_poly.pdbx_strand_id
1 'polypeptide(L)'
;MSGVLNTVDQRTNLVGENRLELLLFTLNSRQLFAINVFKVKEVIKLPPLTKLPGSHYNIRGVASLRGEAVPVIDLRGAIGFPALRGEAEEENL
;
A
#
# COMPACT_ATOMS: atom_id res chain seq x y z
N MET A 1 22.31 -26.58 14.97
CA MET A 1 22.50 -26.11 13.58
C MET A 1 21.27 -26.44 12.74
N SER A 2 20.09 -25.89 13.05
CA SER A 2 18.82 -26.34 12.43
C SER A 2 17.84 -25.21 12.06
N GLY A 3 18.06 -23.97 12.52
CA GLY A 3 17.12 -22.87 12.24
C GLY A 3 17.11 -22.38 10.79
N VAL A 4 18.24 -22.42 10.09
CA VAL A 4 18.37 -21.86 8.73
C VAL A 4 17.67 -22.71 7.68
N LEU A 5 17.74 -24.05 7.79
CA LEU A 5 17.10 -24.95 6.84
C LEU A 5 15.56 -24.87 6.91
N ASN A 6 14.98 -24.70 8.12
CA ASN A 6 13.54 -24.50 8.28
C ASN A 6 13.02 -23.23 7.59
N THR A 7 13.82 -22.15 7.55
CA THR A 7 13.42 -20.91 6.86
C THR A 7 13.46 -21.03 5.34
N VAL A 8 14.34 -21.90 4.82
CA VAL A 8 14.41 -22.18 3.38
C VAL A 8 13.23 -23.05 2.96
N ASP A 9 12.90 -24.07 3.75
CA ASP A 9 11.77 -24.98 3.48
C ASP A 9 10.40 -24.28 3.53
N GLN A 10 10.21 -23.30 4.42
CA GLN A 10 8.97 -22.51 4.44
C GLN A 10 8.78 -21.66 3.19
N ARG A 11 9.86 -21.12 2.60
CA ARG A 11 9.79 -20.35 1.35
C ARG A 11 9.62 -21.23 0.11
N THR A 12 10.21 -22.43 0.09
CA THR A 12 10.07 -23.38 -1.05
C THR A 12 8.72 -24.11 -1.03
N ASN A 13 8.14 -24.42 0.13
CA ASN A 13 6.83 -25.10 0.23
C ASN A 13 5.62 -24.24 -0.16
N LEU A 14 5.72 -22.90 -0.10
CA LEU A 14 4.65 -22.03 -0.61
C LEU A 14 4.42 -22.23 -2.11
N VAL A 15 5.49 -22.56 -2.85
CA VAL A 15 5.43 -22.84 -4.30
C VAL A 15 4.87 -24.24 -4.57
N GLY A 16 5.09 -25.21 -3.66
CA GLY A 16 4.64 -26.60 -3.79
C GLY A 16 3.15 -26.83 -3.50
N GLU A 17 2.54 -26.02 -2.63
CA GLU A 17 1.10 -26.14 -2.26
C GLU A 17 0.19 -25.07 -2.91
N ASN A 18 0.72 -24.22 -3.80
CA ASN A 18 -0.02 -23.13 -4.45
C ASN A 18 -0.75 -22.21 -3.43
N ARG A 19 -0.11 -21.97 -2.28
CA ARG A 19 -0.67 -21.14 -1.20
C ARG A 19 -0.35 -19.67 -1.46
N LEU A 20 -1.41 -18.87 -1.55
CA LEU A 20 -1.30 -17.43 -1.77
C LEU A 20 -1.43 -16.69 -0.44
N GLU A 21 -0.40 -15.94 -0.07
CA GLU A 21 -0.46 -15.02 1.07
C GLU A 21 -0.88 -13.63 0.60
N LEU A 22 -1.96 -13.12 1.20
CA LEU A 22 -2.58 -11.86 0.83
C LEU A 22 -2.69 -10.92 2.04
N LEU A 23 -2.35 -9.65 1.82
CA LEU A 23 -2.73 -8.58 2.73
C LEU A 23 -4.11 -8.06 2.34
N LEU A 24 -5.06 -8.17 3.26
CA LEU A 24 -6.44 -7.72 3.10
C LEU A 24 -6.61 -6.29 3.62
N PHE A 25 -7.31 -5.44 2.88
CA PHE A 25 -7.57 -4.06 3.26
C PHE A 25 -8.88 -3.54 2.67
N THR A 26 -9.35 -2.40 3.17
CA THR A 26 -10.53 -1.70 2.64
C THR A 26 -10.18 -0.26 2.31
N LEU A 27 -10.91 0.32 1.36
CA LEU A 27 -10.78 1.73 0.96
C LEU A 27 -12.00 2.53 1.42
N ASN A 28 -12.32 2.45 2.72
CA ASN A 28 -13.53 3.03 3.31
C ASN A 28 -14.81 2.66 2.54
N SER A 29 -14.96 1.35 2.33
CA SER A 29 -16.16 0.73 1.75
C SER A 29 -16.33 -0.65 2.36
N ARG A 30 -17.46 -1.32 2.07
CA ARG A 30 -17.69 -2.71 2.48
C ARG A 30 -16.91 -3.71 1.63
N GLN A 31 -16.35 -3.28 0.49
CA GLN A 31 -15.59 -4.16 -0.39
C GLN A 31 -14.20 -4.41 0.18
N LEU A 32 -13.84 -5.69 0.24
CA LEU A 32 -12.51 -6.15 0.64
C LEU A 32 -11.61 -6.23 -0.58
N PHE A 33 -10.41 -5.68 -0.44
CA PHE A 33 -9.34 -5.75 -1.44
C PHE A 33 -8.18 -6.58 -0.88
N ALA A 34 -7.34 -7.05 -1.79
CA ALA A 34 -6.20 -7.87 -1.45
C ALA A 34 -5.00 -7.53 -2.33
N ILE A 35 -3.80 -7.62 -1.76
CA ILE A 35 -2.54 -7.58 -2.50
C ILE A 35 -1.66 -8.74 -2.04
N ASN A 36 -0.91 -9.32 -2.96
CA ASN A 36 0.09 -10.34 -2.63
C ASN A 36 1.13 -9.78 -1.64
N VAL A 37 1.37 -10.47 -0.53
CA VAL A 37 2.32 -10.04 0.50
C VAL A 37 3.74 -9.85 -0.06
N PHE A 38 4.16 -10.62 -1.07
CA PHE A 38 5.45 -10.42 -1.74
C PHE A 38 5.59 -9.08 -2.48
N LYS A 39 4.48 -8.38 -2.74
CA LYS A 39 4.48 -7.03 -3.33
C LYS A 39 4.46 -5.92 -2.26
N VAL A 40 4.34 -6.27 -0.99
CA VAL A 40 4.28 -5.31 0.13
C VAL A 40 5.66 -5.21 0.77
N LYS A 41 6.23 -3.99 0.81
CA LYS A 41 7.48 -3.73 1.54
C LYS A 41 7.25 -3.50 3.03
N GLU A 42 6.28 -2.65 3.37
CA GLU A 42 5.91 -2.31 4.75
C GLU A 42 4.50 -1.70 4.80
N VAL A 43 3.87 -1.68 5.98
CA VAL A 43 2.61 -0.97 6.25
C VAL A 43 2.87 0.05 7.34
N ILE A 44 2.67 1.32 6.99
CA ILE A 44 2.97 2.47 7.85
C ILE A 44 1.81 3.46 7.83
N LYS A 45 1.78 4.36 8.81
CA LYS A 45 0.90 5.54 8.75
C LYS A 45 1.39 6.48 7.65
N LEU A 46 0.47 7.16 6.98
CA LEU A 46 0.78 8.13 5.94
C LEU A 46 1.63 9.27 6.52
N PRO A 47 2.89 9.46 6.07
CA PRO A 47 3.69 10.62 6.47
C PRO A 47 3.20 11.89 5.75
N PRO A 48 3.68 13.08 6.18
CA PRO A 48 3.43 14.32 5.45
C PRO A 48 3.85 14.21 3.99
N LEU A 49 3.01 14.75 3.10
CA LEU A 49 3.22 14.70 1.65
C LEU A 49 3.73 16.03 1.13
N THR A 50 4.69 15.96 0.21
CA THR A 50 5.11 17.11 -0.61
C THR A 50 4.33 17.08 -1.92
N LYS A 51 3.66 18.18 -2.28
CA LYS A 51 2.93 18.30 -3.56
C LYS A 51 3.90 18.17 -4.74
N LEU A 52 3.51 17.40 -5.76
CA LEU A 52 4.30 17.19 -6.97
C LEU A 52 3.69 18.00 -8.13
N PRO A 53 4.32 19.10 -8.60
CA PRO A 53 3.77 19.90 -9.69
C PRO A 53 3.62 19.11 -10.98
N GLY A 54 2.49 19.26 -11.67
CA GLY A 54 2.22 18.57 -12.94
C GLY A 54 1.98 17.06 -12.82
N SER A 55 1.78 16.54 -11.61
CA SER A 55 1.48 15.12 -11.42
C SER A 55 0.08 14.75 -11.91
N HIS A 56 -0.11 13.46 -12.20
CA HIS A 56 -1.43 12.90 -12.47
C HIS A 56 -2.40 13.16 -11.30
N TYR A 57 -3.69 13.35 -11.58
CA TYR A 57 -4.70 13.71 -10.56
C TYR A 57 -4.87 12.69 -9.44
N ASN A 58 -4.53 11.42 -9.69
CA ASN A 58 -4.51 10.36 -8.68
C ASN A 58 -3.26 10.38 -7.77
N ILE A 59 -2.26 11.22 -8.05
CA ILE A 59 -1.06 11.35 -7.21
C ILE A 59 -1.36 12.42 -6.15
N ARG A 60 -1.35 12.01 -4.88
CA ARG A 60 -1.55 12.94 -3.74
C ARG A 60 -0.27 13.71 -3.40
N GLY A 61 0.89 13.17 -3.77
CA GLY A 61 2.19 13.80 -3.59
C GLY A 61 3.31 12.78 -3.48
N VAL A 62 4.42 13.20 -2.87
CA VAL A 62 5.59 12.38 -2.59
C VAL A 62 5.84 12.36 -1.08
N ALA A 63 6.06 11.16 -0.54
CA ALA A 63 6.50 10.93 0.83
C ALA A 63 8.01 10.66 0.85
N SER A 64 8.70 11.08 1.91
CA SER A 64 10.08 10.65 2.17
C SER A 64 10.08 9.47 3.13
N LEU A 65 10.53 8.31 2.67
CA LEU A 65 10.67 7.09 3.46
C LEU A 65 12.15 6.74 3.58
N ARG A 66 12.73 6.95 4.76
CA ARG A 66 14.16 6.70 5.05
C ARG A 66 15.10 7.39 4.05
N GLY A 67 14.73 8.56 3.57
CA GLY A 67 15.50 9.33 2.58
C GLY A 67 15.16 9.02 1.12
N GLU A 68 14.33 8.01 0.84
CA GLU A 68 13.83 7.72 -0.50
C GLU A 68 12.51 8.45 -0.78
N ALA A 69 12.43 9.12 -1.92
CA ALA A 69 11.21 9.75 -2.41
C ALA A 69 10.26 8.70 -2.99
N VAL A 70 9.11 8.50 -2.35
CA VAL A 70 8.10 7.52 -2.75
C VAL A 70 6.81 8.24 -3.14
N PRO A 71 6.33 8.11 -4.39
CA PRO A 71 5.07 8.71 -4.81
C PRO A 71 3.89 8.02 -4.10
N VAL A 72 2.93 8.82 -3.64
CA VAL A 72 1.72 8.35 -2.99
C VAL A 72 0.52 8.57 -3.90
N ILE A 73 -0.21 7.48 -4.15
CA ILE A 73 -1.38 7.43 -5.03
C ILE A 73 -2.64 7.32 -4.17
N ASP A 74 -3.66 8.13 -4.47
CA ASP A 74 -5.02 7.87 -3.99
C ASP A 74 -5.59 6.66 -4.75
N LEU A 75 -5.49 5.49 -4.11
CA LEU A 75 -6.00 4.26 -4.68
C LEU A 75 -7.51 4.28 -4.87
N ARG A 76 -8.27 4.99 -4.01
CA ARG A 76 -9.73 5.02 -4.08
C ARG A 76 -10.17 5.77 -5.34
N GLY A 77 -9.63 6.97 -5.57
CA GLY A 77 -9.85 7.72 -6.80
C GLY A 77 -9.34 6.97 -8.04
N ALA A 78 -8.19 6.32 -7.94
CA ALA A 78 -7.58 5.60 -9.07
C ALA A 78 -8.42 4.43 -9.59
N ILE A 79 -9.20 3.76 -8.74
CA ILE A 79 -10.11 2.67 -9.13
C ILE A 79 -11.56 3.12 -9.38
N GLY A 80 -11.81 4.44 -9.41
CA GLY A 80 -13.12 5.01 -9.76
C GLY A 80 -14.14 5.09 -8.61
N PHE A 81 -13.70 4.96 -7.35
CA PHE A 81 -14.61 5.15 -6.21
C PHE A 81 -14.85 6.65 -5.93
N PRO A 82 -16.04 7.05 -5.44
CA PRO A 82 -16.32 8.44 -5.09
C PRO A 82 -15.38 8.95 -3.98
N ALA A 83 -15.02 10.23 -3.98
CA ALA A 83 -14.22 10.81 -2.90
C ALA A 83 -14.86 10.59 -1.51
N LEU A 84 -14.04 10.58 -0.45
CA LEU A 84 -14.55 10.44 0.91
C LEU A 84 -15.35 11.70 1.28
N ARG A 85 -16.52 11.50 1.89
CA ARG A 85 -17.31 12.61 2.46
C ARG A 85 -16.55 13.14 3.67
N GLY A 86 -15.99 14.35 3.56
CA GLY A 86 -15.35 15.06 4.69
C GLY A 86 -13.93 15.58 4.45
N GLU A 87 -13.25 15.22 3.36
CA GLU A 87 -11.87 15.69 3.11
C GLU A 87 -11.76 17.14 2.60
N ALA A 88 -12.89 17.78 2.27
CA ALA A 88 -12.90 19.13 1.72
C ALA A 88 -12.57 20.25 2.74
N GLU A 89 -12.44 19.94 4.03
CA GLU A 89 -12.30 20.95 5.09
C GLU A 89 -10.87 21.17 5.60
N GLU A 90 -9.92 20.25 5.33
CA GLU A 90 -8.55 20.34 5.90
C GLU A 90 -7.50 20.99 4.98
N GLU A 91 -7.82 21.32 3.72
CA GLU A 91 -6.86 21.99 2.82
C GLU A 91 -6.68 23.50 3.07
N ASN A 92 -7.33 24.09 4.10
CA ASN A 92 -7.28 25.52 4.43
C ASN A 92 -6.97 25.86 5.91
N LEU A 93 -6.30 24.99 6.66
CA LEU A 93 -5.76 25.31 7.99
C LEU A 93 -4.24 25.28 8.03
#